data_AF-A0A261F6D7-F1
#
_entry.id   AF-A0A261F6D7-F1
#
_cell.length_a   1.000
_cell.length_b   1.000
_cell.length_c   1.000
_cell.angle_alpha   90.00
_cell.angle_beta   90.00
_cell.angle_gamma   90.00
#
_symmetry.space_group_name_H-M   'P 1'
#
loop_
_entity.id
_entity.type
_entity.pdbx_description
1 polymer ?
#
loop_
_entity_poly.entity_id
_entity_poly.type
_entity_poly.pdbx_seq_one_letter_code
_entity_poly.pdbx_strand_id
1 'polypeptide(L)'
;MKTNTPDHIEPLWPSLTTVAVVIAAALLGWWNHVDIAAYLFSLYSLVLGTCRLVLRDRAPWKVRSVGFDVFISYALAIGLAVTCFSISLL
;
A
#
# COMPACT_ATOMS: atom_id res chain seq x y z
N MET A 1 26.46 -4.05 -1.83
CA MET A 1 26.90 -2.64 -1.77
C MET A 1 26.14 -1.97 -0.62
N LYS A 2 26.81 -1.67 0.50
CA LYS A 2 26.18 -1.08 1.69
C LYS A 2 26.24 0.44 1.48
N THR A 3 25.11 1.06 1.14
CA THR A 3 25.04 2.51 0.94
C THR A 3 25.23 3.19 2.30
N ASN A 4 26.26 4.03 2.43
CA ASN A 4 26.49 4.88 3.60
C ASN A 4 25.42 5.99 3.64
N THR A 5 24.19 5.63 4.02
CA THR A 5 23.14 6.60 4.33
C THR A 5 23.19 6.91 5.82
N PRO A 6 23.19 8.19 6.22
CA PRO A 6 23.15 8.58 7.63
C PRO A 6 21.94 7.97 8.36
N ASP A 7 22.16 7.46 9.56
CA ASP A 7 21.23 6.64 10.36
C ASP A 7 19.90 7.33 10.73
N HIS A 8 19.79 8.63 10.47
CA HIS A 8 18.59 9.44 10.70
C HIS A 8 17.70 9.60 9.46
N ILE A 9 18.18 9.18 8.28
CA ILE A 9 17.41 9.22 7.03
C ILE A 9 16.84 7.82 6.80
N GLU A 10 15.54 7.67 7.08
CA GLU A 10 14.81 6.49 6.64
C GLU A 10 14.85 6.40 5.10
N PRO A 11 14.99 5.20 4.52
CA PRO A 11 15.12 5.06 3.09
C PRO A 11 13.83 5.53 2.41
N LEU A 12 13.98 6.31 1.34
CA LEU A 12 12.86 6.92 0.59
C LEU A 12 12.14 5.94 -0.35
N TRP A 13 12.75 4.80 -0.69
CA TRP A 13 12.18 3.86 -1.64
C TRP A 13 10.79 3.29 -1.29
N PRO A 14 10.43 3.03 0.00
CA PRO A 14 9.09 2.52 0.36
C PRO A 14 7.99 3.56 0.18
N SER A 15 8.28 4.84 0.46
CA SER A 15 7.33 5.93 0.23
C SER A 15 7.21 6.24 -1.26
N LEU A 16 8.30 6.14 -2.02
CA LEU A 16 8.28 6.25 -3.48
C LEU A 16 7.40 5.18 -4.15
N THR A 17 7.46 3.92 -3.70
CA THR A 17 6.58 2.87 -4.24
C THR A 17 5.12 3.16 -3.95
N THR A 18 4.78 3.67 -2.76
CA THR A 18 3.38 4.05 -2.45
C THR A 18 2.90 5.19 -3.32
N VAL A 19 3.73 6.22 -3.52
CA VAL A 19 3.37 7.37 -4.34
C VAL A 19 3.19 6.96 -5.79
N ALA A 20 4.08 6.11 -6.33
CA ALA A 20 3.97 5.61 -7.70
C ALA A 20 2.65 4.84 -7.94
N VAL A 21 2.25 3.97 -7.00
CA VAL A 21 1.00 3.22 -7.12
C VAL A 21 -0.23 4.11 -7.00
N VAL A 22 -0.21 5.11 -6.10
CA VAL A 22 -1.29 6.09 -5.98
C VAL A 22 -1.46 6.88 -7.27
N ILE A 23 -0.36 7.33 -7.89
CA ILE A 23 -0.38 8.05 -9.17
C ILE A 23 -0.94 7.13 -10.27
N ALA A 24 -0.49 5.87 -10.35
CA ALA A 24 -0.98 4.92 -11.34
C ALA A 24 -2.49 4.68 -11.19
N ALA A 25 -2.98 4.49 -9.96
CA ALA A 25 -4.40 4.32 -9.67
C ALA A 25 -5.22 5.57 -10.04
N ALA A 26 -4.70 6.78 -9.77
CA ALA A 26 -5.34 8.03 -10.14
C ALA A 26 -5.44 8.20 -11.67
N LEU A 27 -4.40 7.83 -12.42
CA LEU A 27 -4.41 7.85 -13.89
C LEU A 27 -5.41 6.84 -14.48
N LEU A 28 -5.48 5.63 -13.90
CA LEU A 28 -6.49 4.62 -14.29
C LEU A 28 -7.92 5.11 -14.04
N GLY A 29 -8.16 5.77 -12.91
CA GLY A 29 -9.44 6.41 -12.60
C GLY A 29 -9.78 7.54 -13.59
N TRP A 30 -8.80 8.34 -13.99
CA TRP A 30 -8.97 9.39 -14.98
C TRP A 30 -9.41 8.85 -16.35
N TRP A 31 -8.95 7.66 -16.73
CA TRP A 31 -9.38 6.96 -17.95
C TRP A 31 -10.67 6.15 -17.80
N ASN A 32 -11.45 6.39 -16.73
CA ASN A 32 -12.72 5.72 -16.47
C ASN A 32 -12.59 4.19 -16.23
N HIS A 33 -11.40 3.72 -15.84
CA HIS A 33 -11.13 2.34 -15.44
C HIS A 33 -11.08 2.20 -13.92
N VAL A 34 -12.14 2.67 -13.26
CA VAL A 34 -12.21 2.79 -11.80
C VAL A 34 -12.15 1.42 -11.11
N ASP A 35 -12.73 0.38 -11.73
CA ASP A 35 -12.72 -0.99 -11.21
C ASP A 35 -11.29 -1.54 -11.15
N ILE A 36 -10.50 -1.32 -12.21
CA ILE A 36 -9.11 -1.79 -12.30
C ILE A 36 -8.22 -1.04 -11.31
N ALA A 37 -8.43 0.27 -11.16
CA ALA A 37 -7.73 1.09 -10.17
C ALA A 37 -7.99 0.59 -8.74
N ALA A 38 -9.25 0.25 -8.43
CA ALA A 38 -9.67 -0.25 -7.13
C ALA A 38 -9.06 -1.64 -6.82
N TYR A 39 -9.08 -2.57 -7.78
CA TYR A 39 -8.44 -3.88 -7.61
C TYR A 39 -6.92 -3.76 -7.39
N LEU A 40 -6.25 -2.88 -8.15
CA LEU A 40 -4.82 -2.64 -7.99
C LEU A 40 -4.51 -2.08 -6.59
N PHE A 41 -5.31 -1.13 -6.12
CA PHE A 41 -5.11 -0.50 -4.81
C PHE A 41 -5.38 -1.47 -3.65
N SER A 42 -6.40 -2.32 -3.78
CA SER A 42 -6.69 -3.39 -2.82
C SER A 42 -5.55 -4.40 -2.72
N LEU A 43 -5.05 -4.89 -3.86
CA LEU A 43 -3.90 -5.80 -3.91
C LEU A 43 -2.65 -5.16 -3.33
N TYR A 44 -2.37 -3.92 -3.69
CA TYR A 44 -1.21 -3.19 -3.18
C TYR A 44 -1.25 -3.04 -1.66
N SER A 45 -2.42 -2.69 -1.12
CA SER A 45 -2.64 -2.57 0.32
C SER A 45 -2.40 -3.88 1.06
N LEU A 46 -2.87 -5.00 0.50
CA LEU A 46 -2.67 -6.34 1.06
C LEU A 46 -1.19 -6.74 1.06
N VAL A 47 -0.48 -6.50 -0.05
CA VAL A 47 0.96 -6.75 -0.16
C VAL A 47 1.75 -5.88 0.83
N LEU A 48 1.40 -4.61 1.02
CA LEU A 48 2.07 -3.77 2.02
C LEU A 48 1.81 -4.24 3.44
N GLY A 49 0.57 -4.57 3.77
CA GLY A 49 0.20 -5.10 5.09
C GLY A 49 0.98 -6.37 5.42
N THR A 50 1.10 -7.28 4.46
CA THR A 50 1.85 -8.53 4.61
C THR A 50 3.36 -8.31 4.69
N CYS A 51 3.95 -7.48 3.81
CA CYS A 51 5.36 -7.11 3.90
C CYS A 51 5.71 -6.48 5.27
N ARG A 52 4.84 -5.62 5.81
CA ARG A 52 5.03 -5.01 7.14
C ARG A 52 4.98 -6.04 8.27
N LEU A 53 4.14 -7.06 8.15
CA LEU A 53 4.05 -8.16 9.12
C LEU A 53 5.30 -9.05 9.10
N VAL A 54 5.87 -9.30 7.92
CA VAL A 54 7.07 -10.13 7.74
C VAL A 54 8.34 -9.38 8.15
N LEU A 55 8.46 -8.09 7.82
CA LEU A 55 9.67 -7.32 8.11
C LEU A 55 9.76 -6.78 9.53
N ARG A 56 8.65 -6.66 10.28
CA ARG A 56 8.55 -6.25 11.71
C ARG A 56 9.71 -5.38 12.22
N ASP A 57 10.77 -5.99 12.78
CA ASP A 57 11.90 -5.31 13.43
C ASP A 57 13.11 -5.02 12.51
N ARG A 58 13.11 -5.56 11.29
CA ARG A 58 14.14 -5.28 10.26
C ARG A 58 13.67 -4.30 9.19
N ALA A 59 12.45 -3.80 9.33
CA ALA A 59 11.91 -2.80 8.44
C ALA A 59 12.79 -1.54 8.50
N PRO A 60 13.35 -1.09 7.37
CA PRO A 60 14.27 0.05 7.40
C PRO A 60 13.54 1.41 7.54
N TRP A 61 12.21 1.41 7.67
CA TRP A 61 11.36 2.59 7.87
C TRP A 61 10.86 2.71 9.32
N LYS A 62 10.66 3.94 9.80
CA LYS A 62 10.27 4.19 11.20
C LYS A 62 8.79 3.90 11.43
N VAL A 63 8.48 2.70 11.91
CA VAL A 63 7.10 2.28 12.22
C VAL A 63 6.73 2.69 13.64
N ARG A 64 5.70 3.52 13.82
CA ARG A 64 5.19 3.90 15.16
C ARG A 64 4.42 2.75 15.84
N SER A 65 3.70 1.93 15.05
CA SER A 65 3.06 0.69 15.51
C SER A 65 2.74 -0.22 14.33
N VAL A 66 3.44 -1.36 14.25
CA VAL A 66 3.27 -2.34 13.14
C VAL A 66 1.85 -2.89 13.11
N GLY A 67 1.27 -3.18 14.27
CA GLY A 67 -0.08 -3.74 14.36
C GLY A 67 -1.17 -2.79 13.84
N PHE A 68 -1.06 -1.50 14.17
CA PHE A 68 -2.01 -0.49 13.69
C PHE A 68 -1.94 -0.32 12.17
N ASP A 69 -0.74 -0.21 11.62
CA ASP A 69 -0.52 -0.04 10.17
C ASP A 69 -1.04 -1.25 9.37
N VAL A 70 -0.84 -2.45 9.89
CA VAL A 70 -1.35 -3.69 9.28
C VAL A 70 -2.88 -3.74 9.34
N PHE A 71 -3.48 -3.37 10.47
CA PHE A 71 -4.93 -3.31 10.62
C PHE A 71 -5.58 -2.38 9.59
N ILE A 72 -5.05 -1.17 9.41
CA ILE A 72 -5.57 -0.20 8.42
C ILE A 72 -5.42 -0.74 7.00
N SER A 73 -4.31 -1.42 6.70
CA SER A 73 -4.09 -2.00 5.37
C SER A 73 -5.10 -3.11 5.06
N TYR A 74 -5.35 -4.02 5.99
CA TYR A 74 -6.37 -5.06 5.79
C TYR A 74 -7.78 -4.49 5.72
N ALA A 75 -8.12 -3.52 6.56
CA ALA A 75 -9.41 -2.84 6.53
C ALA A 75 -9.66 -2.15 5.17
N LEU A 76 -8.64 -1.48 4.63
CA LEU A 76 -8.69 -0.86 3.32
C LEU A 76 -8.85 -1.90 2.20
N ALA A 77 -8.05 -2.96 2.20
CA ALA A 77 -8.12 -4.01 1.19
C ALA A 77 -9.50 -4.69 1.15
N ILE A 78 -10.05 -5.03 2.32
CA ILE A 78 -11.38 -5.64 2.46
C ILE A 78 -12.47 -4.63 2.07
N GLY A 79 -12.36 -3.38 2.52
CA GLY A 79 -13.30 -2.32 2.18
C GLY A 79 -13.43 -2.12 0.68
N LEU A 80 -12.30 -2.01 -0.04
CA LEU A 80 -12.32 -1.91 -1.51
C LEU A 80 -12.88 -3.17 -2.17
N ALA A 81 -12.55 -4.37 -1.67
CA ALA A 81 -13.10 -5.61 -2.23
C ALA A 81 -14.63 -5.66 -2.12
N VAL A 82 -15.19 -5.26 -0.97
CA VAL A 82 -16.64 -5.18 -0.75
C VAL A 82 -17.29 -4.13 -1.65
N THR A 83 -16.67 -2.95 -1.79
CA THR A 83 -17.19 -1.91 -2.69
C THR A 83 -17.21 -2.35 -4.15
N CYS A 84 -16.13 -2.99 -4.65
CA CYS A 84 -16.12 -3.56 -6.00
C CYS A 84 -17.18 -4.64 -6.18
N PHE A 85 -17.36 -5.52 -5.19
CA PHE A 85 -18.39 -6.56 -5.24
C PHE A 85 -19.80 -5.95 -5.27
N SER A 86 -20.02 -4.88 -4.49
CA SER A 86 -21.28 -4.14 -4.50
C SER A 86 -21.57 -3.47 -5.85
N ILE A 87 -20.55 -2.93 -6.52
CA ILE A 87 -20.70 -2.29 -7.83
C ILE A 87 -20.97 -3.34 -8.91
N SER A 88 -20.26 -4.47 -8.90
CA SER A 88 -20.48 -5.55 -9.86
C SER A 88 -21.82 -6.26 -9.72
N LEU A 89 -22.47 -6.17 -8.56
CA LEU A 89 -23.75 -6.81 -8.28
C LEU A 89 -24.96 -5.95 -8.68
N LEU A 90 -24.73 -4.67 -8.98
CA LEU A 90 -25.75 -3.68 -9.34
C LEU A 90 -25.87 -3.51 -10.85
#